data_AF-A0A1C7MYA2-F1
#
_entry.id   AF-A0A1C7MYA2-F1
#
_cell.length_a   1.000
_cell.length_b   1.000
_cell.length_c   1.000
_cell.angle_alpha   90.00
_cell.angle_beta   90.00
_cell.angle_gamma   90.00
#
_symmetry.space_group_name_H-M   'P 1'
#
loop_
_entity.id
_entity.type
_entity.pdbx_description
1 polymer ?
#
loop_
_entity_poly.entity_id
_entity_poly.type
_entity_poly.pdbx_seq_one_letter_code
_entity_poly.pdbx_strand_id
1 'polypeptide(L)'
;MSLGLTSSEDYLGTVIEISLVFKETCDIATSQPIIVDEKNFYASPAIHPDRALLKVDLTKLPIWEGQCLQDSLLNNLSRYGIVREMTLYLDDWSGCWFTGNGHLYLEQPNDNNKTFESLTYKIPL
;
A
#
# COMPACT_ATOMS: atom_id res chain seq x y z
N MET A 1 12.04 -19.66 8.57
CA MET A 1 12.29 -18.96 7.30
C MET A 1 13.64 -19.43 6.78
N SER A 2 13.67 -20.01 5.58
CA SER A 2 14.94 -20.38 4.92
C SER A 2 15.46 -19.14 4.20
N LEU A 3 16.76 -18.85 4.35
CA LEU A 3 17.42 -17.90 3.46
C LEU A 3 17.32 -18.41 2.02
N GLY A 4 17.03 -17.53 1.07
CA GLY A 4 16.87 -17.94 -0.31
C GLY A 4 16.06 -16.98 -1.18
N LEU A 5 16.01 -17.34 -2.45
CA LEU A 5 15.19 -16.72 -3.48
C LEU A 5 14.11 -17.73 -3.86
N THR A 6 12.85 -17.33 -3.76
CA THR A 6 11.70 -18.11 -4.18
C THR A 6 10.96 -17.35 -5.26
N SER A 7 10.47 -18.05 -6.28
CA SER A 7 9.62 -17.47 -7.31
C SER A 7 8.30 -18.20 -7.37
N SER A 8 7.23 -17.44 -7.59
CA SER A 8 5.90 -17.95 -7.87
C SER A 8 5.33 -17.21 -9.07
N GLU A 9 4.39 -17.84 -9.77
CA GLU A 9 3.71 -17.23 -10.91
C GLU A 9 2.21 -17.20 -10.63
N ASP A 10 1.58 -16.08 -10.95
CA ASP A 10 0.14 -15.92 -10.97
C ASP A 10 -0.33 -15.29 -12.30
N TYR A 11 -1.62 -14.95 -12.38
CA TYR A 11 -2.20 -14.36 -13.58
C TYR A 11 -1.77 -12.89 -13.82
N LEU A 12 -1.13 -12.25 -12.84
CA LEU A 12 -0.62 -10.88 -12.91
C LEU A 12 0.89 -10.85 -13.23
N GLY A 13 1.62 -11.95 -12.99
CA GLY A 13 3.00 -12.11 -13.42
C GLY A 13 3.81 -13.04 -12.52
N THR A 14 5.13 -12.90 -12.59
CA THR A 14 6.08 -13.62 -11.73
C THR A 14 6.38 -12.79 -10.49
N VAL A 15 6.09 -13.34 -9.31
CA VAL A 15 6.47 -12.78 -8.02
C VAL A 15 7.78 -13.43 -7.57
N ILE A 16 8.77 -12.61 -7.25
CA ILE A 16 10.06 -13.05 -6.71
C ILE A 16 10.17 -12.57 -5.27
N GLU A 17 10.30 -13.53 -4.36
CA GLU A 17 10.52 -13.27 -2.94
C GLU A 17 11.99 -13.52 -2.60
N ILE A 18 12.59 -12.57 -1.88
CA ILE A 18 13.98 -12.67 -1.44
C ILE A 18 14.00 -12.56 0.09
N SER A 19 14.46 -13.62 0.74
CA SER A 19 14.65 -13.63 2.19
C SER A 19 16.07 -13.18 2.54
N LEU A 20 16.19 -11.99 3.11
CA LEU A 20 17.46 -11.40 3.54
C LEU A 20 17.68 -11.61 5.04
N VAL A 21 18.96 -11.74 5.44
CA VAL A 21 19.34 -12.03 6.84
C VAL A 21 19.03 -10.84 7.76
N PHE A 22 19.28 -9.63 7.28
CA PHE A 22 19.25 -8.41 8.08
C PHE A 22 18.21 -7.43 7.56
N LYS A 23 17.51 -6.77 8.48
CA LYS A 23 16.48 -5.78 8.16
C LYS A 23 17.09 -4.61 7.38
N GLU A 24 18.29 -4.18 7.75
CA GLU A 24 19.02 -3.10 7.10
C GLU A 24 19.26 -3.41 5.61
N THR A 25 19.47 -4.68 5.27
CA THR A 25 19.60 -5.12 3.88
C THR A 25 18.27 -5.06 3.13
N CYS A 26 17.14 -5.38 3.79
CA CYS A 26 15.81 -5.16 3.21
C CYS A 26 15.53 -3.67 2.98
N ASP A 27 15.88 -2.81 3.94
CA ASP A 27 15.66 -1.37 3.82
C ASP A 27 16.47 -0.79 2.64
N ILE A 28 17.71 -1.23 2.44
CA ILE A 28 18.52 -0.87 1.27
C ILE A 28 17.88 -1.39 -0.02
N ALA A 29 17.52 -2.68 -0.08
CA ALA A 29 16.97 -3.31 -1.28
C ALA A 29 15.62 -2.72 -1.71
N THR A 30 14.85 -2.18 -0.77
CA THR A 30 13.55 -1.53 -1.05
C THR A 30 13.68 -0.04 -1.37
N SER A 31 14.83 0.57 -1.05
CA SER A 31 15.09 1.99 -1.34
C SER A 31 15.52 2.28 -2.78
N GLN A 32 15.99 1.26 -3.52
CA GLN A 32 16.50 1.40 -4.88
C GLN A 32 15.89 0.34 -5.80
N PRO A 33 15.59 0.68 -7.06
CA PRO A 33 15.13 -0.31 -8.02
C PRO A 33 16.24 -1.29 -8.40
N ILE A 34 15.88 -2.53 -8.64
CA ILE A 34 16.71 -3.51 -9.33
C ILE A 34 16.54 -3.28 -10.83
N ILE A 35 17.65 -3.13 -11.56
CA ILE A 35 17.64 -2.88 -13.00
C ILE A 35 17.90 -4.20 -13.74
N VAL A 36 16.95 -4.63 -14.58
CA VAL A 36 17.06 -5.82 -15.44
C VAL A 36 16.63 -5.43 -16.85
N ASP A 37 17.52 -5.62 -17.84
CA ASP A 37 17.27 -5.25 -19.25
C ASP A 37 16.69 -3.83 -19.42
N GLU A 38 17.33 -2.84 -18.78
CA GLU A 38 16.92 -1.42 -18.78
C GLU A 38 15.55 -1.14 -18.11
N LYS A 39 14.92 -2.14 -17.49
CA LYS A 39 13.68 -1.98 -16.72
C LYS A 39 13.96 -1.91 -15.22
N ASN A 40 13.26 -1.01 -14.56
CA ASN A 40 13.34 -0.80 -13.11
C ASN A 40 12.27 -1.63 -12.40
N PHE A 41 12.69 -2.46 -11.45
CA PHE A 41 11.83 -3.25 -10.59
C PHE A 41 12.00 -2.79 -9.14
N TYR A 42 10.91 -2.32 -8.53
CA TYR A 42 10.94 -1.87 -7.14
C TYR A 42 10.52 -3.02 -6.22
N ALA A 43 11.38 -3.39 -5.28
CA ALA A 43 11.06 -4.36 -4.26
C ALA A 43 10.19 -3.69 -3.17
N SER A 44 9.21 -4.43 -2.66
CA SER A 44 8.45 -4.05 -1.47
C SER A 44 8.73 -5.03 -0.32
N PRO A 45 8.74 -4.58 0.94
CA PRO A 45 8.86 -5.49 2.08
C PRO A 45 7.69 -6.48 2.11
N ALA A 46 8.00 -7.77 2.26
CA ALA A 46 6.98 -8.79 2.49
C ALA A 46 6.21 -8.51 3.80
N ILE A 47 4.95 -8.94 3.82
CA ILE A 47 4.06 -8.77 4.98
C ILE A 47 4.38 -9.89 5.97
N HIS A 48 4.61 -9.52 7.23
CA HIS A 48 4.87 -10.50 8.28
C HIS A 48 3.64 -11.41 8.47
N PRO A 49 3.78 -12.73 8.70
CA PRO A 49 2.64 -13.64 8.87
C PRO A 49 1.69 -13.26 10.01
N ASP A 50 2.20 -12.59 11.05
CA ASP A 50 1.38 -12.07 12.16
C ASP A 50 0.71 -10.73 11.86
N ARG A 51 0.71 -10.29 10.60
CA ARG A 51 0.08 -9.05 10.16
C ARG A 51 -0.93 -9.34 9.06
N ALA A 52 -2.03 -8.60 9.08
CA ALA A 52 -3.06 -8.65 8.05
C ALA A 52 -2.91 -7.42 7.16
N LEU A 53 -3.15 -7.63 5.86
CA LEU A 53 -3.32 -6.54 4.89
C LEU A 53 -4.81 -6.35 4.65
N LEU A 54 -5.31 -5.16 4.97
CA LEU A 54 -6.70 -4.79 4.75
C LEU A 54 -6.79 -3.81 3.59
N LYS A 55 -7.63 -4.13 2.60
CA LYS A 55 -8.00 -3.17 1.59
C LYS A 55 -9.05 -2.22 2.16
N VAL A 56 -8.78 -0.92 2.09
CA VAL A 56 -9.73 0.14 2.42
C VAL A 56 -10.14 0.83 1.14
N ASP A 57 -11.42 0.71 0.78
CA ASP A 57 -11.98 1.44 -0.34
C ASP A 57 -12.24 2.90 0.05
N LEU A 58 -11.63 3.82 -0.67
CA LEU A 58 -11.87 5.25 -0.53
C LEU A 58 -13.00 5.62 -1.47
N THR A 59 -14.11 6.12 -0.94
CA THR A 59 -15.26 6.49 -1.76
C THR A 59 -15.82 7.84 -1.31
N LYS A 60 -16.33 8.61 -2.28
CA LYS A 60 -17.01 9.91 -2.06
C LYS A 60 -16.18 10.92 -1.26
N LEU A 61 -14.87 10.88 -1.41
CA LEU A 61 -13.97 11.88 -0.84
C LEU A 61 -14.05 13.19 -1.66
N PRO A 62 -13.81 14.35 -1.03
CA PRO A 62 -13.84 15.63 -1.72
C PRO A 62 -12.76 15.68 -2.82
N ILE A 63 -13.09 16.35 -3.93
CA ILE A 63 -12.12 16.64 -5.00
C ILE A 63 -11.06 17.55 -4.40
N TRP A 64 -9.81 17.12 -4.44
CA TRP A 64 -8.67 17.82 -3.87
C TRP A 64 -7.42 17.54 -4.69
N GLU A 65 -6.36 18.32 -4.47
CA GLU A 65 -5.06 18.15 -5.09
C GLU A 65 -4.41 16.87 -4.57
N GLY A 66 -3.87 16.05 -5.49
CA GLY A 66 -3.42 14.68 -5.20
C GLY A 66 -2.43 14.59 -4.04
N GLN A 67 -1.41 15.46 -3.99
CA GLN A 67 -0.38 15.40 -2.94
C GLN A 67 -0.93 15.78 -1.57
N CYS A 68 -1.68 16.88 -1.46
CA CYS A 68 -2.29 17.29 -0.19
C CYS A 68 -3.28 16.24 0.34
N LEU A 69 -4.05 15.63 -0.55
CA LEU A 69 -4.95 14.54 -0.20
C LEU A 69 -4.18 13.32 0.30
N GLN A 70 -3.13 12.92 -0.40
CA GLN A 70 -2.28 11.79 -0.01
C GLN A 70 -1.69 12.00 1.39
N ASP A 71 -1.08 13.15 1.65
CA ASP A 71 -0.49 13.48 2.95
C ASP A 71 -1.56 13.48 4.05
N SER A 72 -2.74 14.02 3.78
CA SER A 72 -3.86 14.03 4.72
C SER A 72 -4.35 12.61 5.03
N LEU A 73 -4.52 11.76 4.01
CA LEU A 73 -4.93 10.37 4.17
C LEU A 73 -3.89 9.58 4.96
N LEU A 74 -2.61 9.71 4.63
CA LEU A 74 -1.50 9.05 5.34
C LEU A 74 -1.49 9.46 6.82
N ASN A 75 -1.60 10.76 7.11
CA ASN A 75 -1.62 11.26 8.49
C ASN A 75 -2.83 10.74 9.27
N ASN A 76 -4.03 10.76 8.67
CA ASN A 76 -5.24 10.31 9.35
C ASN A 76 -5.27 8.80 9.59
N LEU A 77 -4.75 8.02 8.65
CA LEU A 77 -4.80 6.56 8.69
C LEU A 77 -3.64 5.90 9.44
N SER A 78 -2.55 6.64 9.69
CA SER A 78 -1.39 6.18 10.45
C SER A 78 -1.74 5.59 11.83
N ARG A 79 -2.85 6.02 12.43
CA ARG A 79 -3.35 5.49 13.71
C ARG A 79 -3.95 4.09 13.64
N TYR A 80 -4.35 3.65 12.45
CA TYR A 80 -5.01 2.35 12.23
C TYR A 80 -4.02 1.28 11.71
N GLY A 81 -2.88 1.70 11.18
CA GLY A 81 -1.86 0.78 10.67
C GLY A 81 -0.83 1.49 9.81
N ILE A 82 0.05 0.68 9.21
CA ILE A 82 1.03 1.15 8.23
C ILE A 82 0.38 1.12 6.86
N VAL A 83 0.25 2.27 6.20
CA VAL A 83 -0.22 2.34 4.82
C VAL A 83 0.89 1.80 3.91
N ARG A 84 0.63 0.74 3.15
CA ARG A 84 1.59 0.09 2.25
C ARG A 84 1.54 0.61 0.84
N GLU A 85 0.34 0.74 0.31
CA GLU A 85 0.09 1.22 -1.04
C GLU A 85 -1.19 2.06 -1.03
N MET A 86 -1.21 3.12 -1.82
CA MET A 86 -2.35 4.00 -2.00
C MET A 86 -2.52 4.28 -3.48
N THR A 87 -3.71 3.97 -4.00
CA THR A 87 -4.10 4.26 -5.37
C THR A 87 -5.27 5.24 -5.34
N LEU A 88 -5.02 6.45 -5.83
CA LEU A 88 -6.03 7.48 -6.01
C LEU A 88 -6.48 7.47 -7.48
N TYR A 89 -7.78 7.35 -7.73
CA TYR A 89 -8.28 7.38 -9.11
C TYR A 89 -8.40 8.83 -9.56
N LEU A 90 -7.67 9.15 -10.63
CA LEU A 90 -7.64 10.47 -11.24
C LEU A 90 -8.62 10.52 -12.41
N ASP A 91 -9.05 11.71 -12.79
CA ASP A 91 -9.99 11.91 -13.87
C ASP A 91 -9.38 11.52 -15.22
N ASP A 92 -10.17 10.91 -16.09
CA ASP A 92 -9.70 10.42 -17.39
C ASP A 92 -9.33 11.55 -18.36
N TRP A 93 -9.76 12.79 -18.10
CA TRP A 93 -9.51 13.90 -19.00
C TRP A 93 -8.11 14.48 -18.80
N SER A 94 -7.81 14.93 -17.59
CA SER A 94 -6.59 15.65 -17.27
C SER A 94 -5.56 14.76 -16.57
N GLY A 95 -6.01 13.68 -15.92
CA GLY A 95 -5.16 12.85 -15.07
C GLY A 95 -4.61 13.60 -13.86
N CYS A 96 -5.17 14.77 -13.52
CA CYS A 96 -4.65 15.66 -12.49
C CYS A 96 -5.58 15.76 -11.27
N TRP A 97 -6.88 15.51 -11.46
CA TRP A 97 -7.88 15.67 -10.42
C TRP A 97 -8.33 14.32 -9.88
N PHE A 98 -8.34 14.21 -8.56
CA PHE A 98 -8.89 13.04 -7.89
C PHE A 98 -10.41 12.96 -8.08
N THR A 99 -10.91 11.80 -8.49
CA THR A 99 -12.33 11.54 -8.78
C THR A 99 -13.20 11.32 -7.54
N GLY A 100 -12.61 11.36 -6.34
CA GLY A 100 -13.29 11.05 -5.09
C GLY A 100 -13.24 9.57 -4.71
N ASN A 101 -12.63 8.71 -5.54
CA ASN A 101 -12.55 7.28 -5.30
C ASN A 101 -11.12 6.73 -5.45
N GLY A 102 -10.82 5.67 -4.71
CA GLY A 102 -9.53 5.01 -4.74
C GLY A 102 -9.52 3.83 -3.78
N HIS A 103 -8.33 3.31 -3.50
CA HIS A 103 -8.16 2.34 -2.43
C HIS A 103 -6.76 2.43 -1.85
N LEU A 104 -6.59 1.87 -0.67
CA LEU A 104 -5.28 1.68 -0.06
C LEU A 104 -5.23 0.39 0.71
N TYR A 105 -4.02 -0.05 1.00
CA TYR A 105 -3.77 -1.23 1.81
C TYR A 105 -3.17 -0.83 3.16
N LEU A 106 -3.87 -1.18 4.24
CA LEU A 106 -3.42 -1.01 5.61
C LEU A 106 -2.85 -2.33 6.15
N GLU A 107 -1.60 -2.27 6.57
CA GLU A 107 -0.99 -3.33 7.35
C GLU A 107 -1.20 -3.09 8.84
N GLN A 108 -1.78 -4.08 9.52
CA GLN A 108 -2.00 -4.05 10.97
C GLN A 108 -1.68 -5.43 11.60
N PRO A 109 -1.45 -5.50 12.93
CA PRO A 109 -1.36 -6.79 13.61
C PRO A 109 -2.59 -7.66 13.33
N ASN A 110 -2.39 -8.94 13.08
CA ASN A 110 -3.44 -9.91 12.81
C ASN A 110 -4.15 -10.28 14.13
N ASP A 111 -4.90 -9.32 14.66
CA ASP A 111 -5.71 -9.51 15.86
C ASP A 111 -7.11 -9.96 15.44
N ASN A 112 -7.31 -11.28 15.42
CA ASN A 112 -8.57 -11.92 15.01
C ASN A 112 -9.79 -11.51 15.88
N ASN A 113 -9.58 -10.76 16.96
CA ASN A 113 -10.62 -10.34 17.89
C ASN A 113 -11.10 -8.89 17.69
N LYS A 114 -10.60 -8.14 16.69
CA LYS A 114 -11.03 -6.76 16.47
C LYS A 114 -12.24 -6.65 15.55
N THR A 115 -13.39 -6.29 16.11
CA THR A 115 -14.49 -5.68 15.36
C THR A 115 -14.07 -4.29 14.91
N PHE A 116 -13.99 -4.08 13.60
CA PHE A 116 -13.72 -2.75 13.02
C PHE A 116 -14.91 -1.83 13.24
N GLU A 117 -14.69 -0.66 13.84
CA GLU A 117 -15.70 0.38 13.90
C GLU A 117 -15.90 1.00 12.51
N SER A 118 -17.16 1.19 12.11
CA SER A 118 -17.49 1.85 10.85
C SER A 118 -17.21 3.35 10.95
N LEU A 119 -16.29 3.85 10.13
CA LEU A 119 -16.04 5.29 9.99
C LEU A 119 -17.20 5.94 9.23
N THR A 120 -18.09 6.59 9.96
CA THR A 120 -19.17 7.39 9.38
C THR A 120 -18.82 8.87 9.54
N TYR A 121 -18.49 9.58 8.45
CA TYR A 121 -18.30 11.03 8.49
C TYR A 121 -19.58 11.72 7.99
N LYS A 122 -20.15 12.62 8.80
CA LYS A 122 -21.19 13.56 8.36
C LYS A 122 -20.50 14.83 7.89
N ILE A 123 -20.67 15.16 6.61
CA ILE A 123 -20.35 16.49 6.09
C ILE A 123 -21.56 17.38 6.40
N PRO A 124 -21.44 18.41 7.27
CA PRO A 124 -22.53 19.34 7.50
C PRO A 124 -22.79 20.18 6.23
N LEU A 125 -24.08 20.37 5.93
CA LEU A 125 -24.59 21.26 4.88
C LEU A 125 -24.45 22.73 5.28
#